data_AF-A0A1Q3CK29-F1
#
_entry.id   AF-A0A1Q3CK29-F1
#
_cell.length_a   1.000
_cell.length_b   1.000
_cell.length_c   1.000
_cell.angle_alpha   90.00
_cell.angle_beta   90.00
_cell.angle_gamma   90.00
#
_symmetry.space_group_name_H-M   'P 1'
#
loop_
_entity.id
_entity.type
_entity.pdbx_description
1 polymer ?
#
loop_
_entity_poly.entity_id
_entity_poly.type
_entity_poly.pdbx_seq_one_letter_code
_entity_poly.pdbx_strand_id
1 'polypeptide(L)'
;MGRFVAIFLAFTIILLPGSTIATTDWFTINCFDTLQYFSMCLDFLQGKNPEPNKNCCYGIRELNKMAKPSKEAKKICRCIDFVSQMPPYFLASNINALPNICHTHFSIPLAVHMNCTQ
;
A
#
# COMPACT_ATOMS: atom_id res chain seq x y z
N MET A 1 15.09 46.28 35.69
CA MET A 1 14.28 45.03 35.70
C MET A 1 13.18 44.97 34.63
N GLY A 2 13.01 45.98 33.75
CA GLY A 2 11.98 45.97 32.68
C GLY A 2 12.45 45.51 31.29
N ARG A 3 13.77 45.36 31.06
CA ARG A 3 14.31 44.97 29.73
C ARG A 3 14.38 43.46 29.51
N PHE A 4 14.40 42.66 30.58
CA PHE A 4 14.39 41.20 30.52
C PHE A 4 12.98 40.63 30.41
N VAL A 5 11.95 41.33 30.92
CA VAL A 5 10.54 40.93 30.79
C VAL A 5 10.04 41.09 29.34
N ALA A 6 10.54 42.09 28.61
CA ALA A 6 10.15 42.33 27.21
C ALA A 6 10.73 41.31 26.22
N ILE A 7 11.86 40.67 26.54
CA ILE A 7 12.50 39.66 25.66
C ILE A 7 11.78 38.30 25.81
N PHE A 8 11.29 37.98 27.01
CA PHE A 8 10.49 36.77 27.23
C PHE A 8 9.09 36.83 26.61
N LEU A 9 8.57 38.01 26.29
CA LEU A 9 7.28 38.19 25.62
C LEU A 9 7.35 38.16 24.08
N ALA A 10 8.56 38.15 23.49
CA ALA A 10 8.74 38.06 22.04
C ALA A 10 8.94 36.62 21.52
N PHE A 11 9.09 35.63 22.42
CA PHE A 11 9.30 34.22 22.06
C PHE A 11 8.00 33.38 22.05
N THR A 12 6.83 34.03 21.98
CA THR A 12 5.52 33.36 22.03
C THR A 12 4.83 33.20 20.67
N ILE A 13 5.45 33.55 19.54
CA ILE A 13 4.79 33.50 18.22
C ILE A 13 5.69 32.93 17.13
N ILE A 14 6.04 31.64 17.24
CA ILE A 14 6.23 30.80 16.04
C ILE A 14 5.50 29.48 16.30
N LEU A 15 4.16 29.57 16.36
CA LEU A 15 3.28 28.44 16.10
C LEU A 15 3.38 28.15 14.59
N LEU A 16 4.38 27.35 14.22
CA LEU A 16 4.33 26.62 12.95
C LEU A 16 3.11 25.68 13.05
N PRO A 17 2.11 25.78 12.16
CA PRO A 17 1.08 24.76 12.07
C PRO A 17 1.81 23.44 11.83
N GLY A 18 1.59 22.49 12.73
CA GLY A 18 2.28 21.22 12.72
C GLY A 18 2.22 20.60 11.33
N SER A 19 3.37 20.53 10.67
CA SER A 19 3.56 19.53 9.63
C SER A 19 3.40 18.21 10.35
N THR A 20 2.20 17.64 10.27
CA THR A 20 1.99 16.24 10.63
C THR A 20 2.89 15.47 9.70
N ILE A 21 4.08 15.12 10.19
CA ILE A 21 4.85 14.03 9.62
C ILE A 21 3.86 12.87 9.74
N ALA A 22 3.28 12.45 8.62
CA ALA A 22 2.54 11.21 8.59
C ALA A 22 3.57 10.13 8.93
N THR A 23 3.72 9.84 10.22
CA THR A 23 4.43 8.66 10.70
C THR A 23 3.65 7.51 10.09
N THR A 24 4.13 6.99 8.96
CA THR A 24 3.70 5.69 8.46
C THR A 24 4.22 4.69 9.47
N ASP A 25 3.45 4.53 10.54
CA ASP A 25 3.63 3.47 11.50
C ASP A 25 3.29 2.18 10.76
N TRP A 26 4.34 1.55 10.21
CA TRP A 26 4.24 0.33 9.43
C TRP A 26 3.69 -0.82 10.28
N PHE A 27 3.79 -0.71 11.60
CA PHE A 27 3.24 -1.69 12.55
C PHE A 27 1.71 -1.61 12.72
N THR A 28 1.05 -0.52 12.32
CA THR A 28 -0.42 -0.41 12.45
C THR A 28 -1.20 -0.87 11.23
N ILE A 29 -0.53 -1.22 10.13
CA ILE A 29 -1.21 -1.61 8.88
C ILE A 29 -1.71 -3.05 9.02
N ASN A 30 -3.00 -3.22 9.31
CA ASN A 30 -3.64 -4.54 9.29
C ASN A 30 -3.80 -5.04 7.83
N CYS A 31 -2.88 -5.91 7.41
CA CYS A 31 -2.86 -6.50 6.06
C CYS A 31 -3.61 -7.83 5.92
N PHE A 32 -4.27 -8.32 6.96
CA PHE A 32 -4.84 -9.68 6.98
C PHE A 32 -5.77 -9.94 5.80
N ASP A 33 -6.75 -9.06 5.57
CA ASP A 33 -7.70 -9.22 4.47
C ASP A 33 -6.99 -9.16 3.11
N THR A 34 -6.02 -8.26 2.95
CA THR A 34 -5.24 -8.14 1.71
C THR A 34 -4.48 -9.43 1.43
N LEU A 35 -3.78 -9.95 2.44
CA LEU A 35 -3.01 -11.19 2.36
C LEU A 35 -3.90 -12.40 2.07
N GLN A 36 -5.08 -12.47 2.68
CA GLN A 36 -6.02 -13.56 2.45
C GLN A 36 -6.37 -13.69 0.97
N TYR A 37 -6.76 -12.60 0.30
CA TYR A 37 -7.10 -12.64 -1.12
C TYR A 37 -5.88 -12.71 -2.04
N PHE A 38 -4.78 -12.02 -1.68
CA PHE A 38 -3.56 -12.01 -2.48
C PHE A 38 -2.83 -13.36 -2.46
N SER A 39 -2.93 -14.11 -1.35
CA SER A 39 -2.31 -15.43 -1.19
C SER A 39 -2.74 -16.44 -2.26
N MET A 40 -3.96 -16.29 -2.79
CA MET A 40 -4.54 -17.14 -3.82
C MET A 40 -3.77 -17.08 -5.15
N CYS A 41 -2.95 -16.04 -5.35
CA CYS A 41 -2.16 -15.82 -6.55
C CYS A 41 -0.67 -16.21 -6.41
N LEU A 42 -0.20 -16.59 -5.22
CA LEU A 42 1.23 -16.72 -4.93
C LEU A 42 1.95 -17.68 -5.87
N ASP A 43 1.35 -18.82 -6.20
CA ASP A 43 2.00 -19.79 -7.10
C ASP A 43 2.19 -19.25 -8.51
N PHE A 44 1.22 -18.49 -9.02
CA PHE A 44 1.38 -17.80 -10.31
C PHE A 44 2.41 -16.67 -10.19
N LEU A 45 2.32 -15.83 -9.16
CA LEU A 45 3.23 -14.71 -8.95
C LEU A 45 4.70 -15.15 -8.80
N GLN A 46 4.94 -16.32 -8.20
CA GLN A 46 6.27 -16.90 -8.01
C GLN A 46 6.73 -17.74 -9.21
N GLY A 47 5.94 -17.84 -10.28
CA GLY A 47 6.26 -18.62 -11.47
C GLY A 47 6.17 -20.14 -11.29
N LYS A 48 5.54 -20.62 -10.21
CA LYS A 48 5.28 -22.04 -9.98
C LYS A 48 4.19 -22.58 -10.91
N ASN A 49 3.23 -21.73 -11.27
CA ASN A 49 2.19 -22.04 -12.23
C ASN A 49 2.26 -21.07 -13.43
N PRO A 50 2.04 -21.57 -14.67
CA PRO A 50 2.07 -20.72 -15.86
C PRO A 50 0.85 -19.80 -15.98
N GLU A 51 -0.24 -20.11 -15.29
CA GLU A 51 -1.49 -19.34 -15.31
C GLU A 51 -2.08 -19.18 -13.90
N PRO A 52 -2.76 -18.05 -13.61
CA PRO A 52 -3.48 -17.88 -12.37
C PRO A 52 -4.71 -18.80 -12.34
N ASN A 53 -4.93 -19.45 -11.22
CA ASN A 53 -6.15 -20.23 -11.01
C ASN A 53 -7.38 -19.31 -10.83
N LYS A 54 -8.58 -19.89 -10.87
CA LYS A 54 -9.84 -19.15 -10.70
C LYS A 54 -9.92 -18.40 -9.36
N ASN A 55 -9.33 -18.95 -8.29
CA ASN A 55 -9.33 -18.33 -6.97
C ASN A 55 -8.42 -17.09 -6.92
N CYS A 56 -7.32 -17.09 -7.67
CA CYS A 56 -6.47 -15.92 -7.82
C CYS A 56 -7.26 -14.77 -8.43
N CYS A 57 -7.93 -15.00 -9.57
CA CYS A 57 -8.73 -13.94 -10.20
C CYS A 57 -9.93 -13.50 -9.35
N TYR A 58 -10.50 -14.40 -8.55
CA TYR A 58 -11.48 -14.04 -7.52
C TYR A 58 -10.86 -13.10 -6.47
N GLY A 59 -9.72 -13.46 -5.88
CA GLY A 59 -9.03 -12.64 -4.88
C GLY A 59 -8.67 -11.26 -5.41
N ILE A 60 -8.17 -11.18 -6.64
CA ILE A 60 -7.88 -9.93 -7.35
C ILE A 60 -9.14 -9.05 -7.47
N ARG A 61 -10.29 -9.65 -7.79
CA ARG A 61 -11.56 -8.92 -7.87
C ARG A 61 -11.99 -8.38 -6.51
N GLU A 62 -11.85 -9.16 -5.43
CA GLU A 62 -12.19 -8.71 -4.08
C GLU A 62 -11.25 -7.61 -3.59
N LEU A 63 -9.94 -7.73 -3.84
CA LEU A 63 -8.95 -6.65 -3.61
C LEU A 63 -9.36 -5.36 -4.31
N ASN A 64 -9.78 -5.45 -5.57
CA ASN A 64 -10.21 -4.27 -6.32
C ASN A 64 -11.53 -3.65 -5.77
N LYS A 65 -12.44 -4.44 -5.20
CA LYS A 65 -13.63 -3.91 -4.52
C LYS A 65 -13.25 -3.19 -3.22
N MET A 66 -12.35 -3.77 -2.44
CA MET A 66 -11.84 -3.17 -1.20
C MET A 66 -11.02 -1.91 -1.46
N ALA A 67 -10.38 -1.82 -2.63
CA ALA A 67 -9.61 -0.66 -3.10
C ALA A 67 -10.46 0.56 -3.49
N LYS A 68 -11.78 0.43 -3.67
CA LYS A 68 -12.63 1.56 -4.11
C LYS A 68 -12.56 2.80 -3.20
N PRO A 69 -12.53 2.68 -1.86
CA PRO A 69 -12.23 3.79 -0.98
C PRO A 69 -10.75 4.18 -1.09
N SER A 70 -10.45 5.46 -1.31
CA SER A 70 -9.07 5.95 -1.50
C SER A 70 -8.13 5.67 -0.32
N LYS A 71 -8.64 5.65 0.91
CA LYS A 71 -7.86 5.25 2.10
C LYS A 71 -7.49 3.77 2.08
N GLU A 72 -8.41 2.90 1.67
CA GLU A 72 -8.16 1.46 1.58
C GLU A 72 -7.21 1.12 0.42
N ALA A 73 -7.26 1.89 -0.66
CA ALA A 73 -6.31 1.75 -1.76
C ALA A 73 -4.85 1.86 -1.32
N LYS A 74 -4.52 2.91 -0.55
CA LYS A 74 -3.16 3.10 -0.02
C LYS A 74 -2.75 1.98 0.93
N LYS A 75 -3.69 1.50 1.73
CA LYS A 75 -3.47 0.40 2.67
C LYS A 75 -3.16 -0.90 1.94
N ILE A 76 -4.01 -1.30 0.98
CA ILE A 76 -3.82 -2.49 0.14
C ILE A 76 -2.49 -2.41 -0.62
N CYS A 77 -2.19 -1.25 -1.22
CA CYS A 77 -0.93 -1.02 -1.92
C CYS A 77 0.28 -1.28 -1.02
N ARG A 78 0.33 -0.68 0.18
CA ARG A 78 1.44 -0.85 1.12
C ARG A 78 1.57 -2.31 1.59
N CYS A 79 0.45 -3.00 1.78
CA CYS A 79 0.46 -4.41 2.13
C CYS A 79 1.08 -5.28 1.03
N ILE A 80 0.71 -5.05 -0.24
CA ILE A 80 1.27 -5.82 -1.35
C ILE A 80 2.76 -5.47 -1.54
N ASP A 81 3.12 -4.20 -1.45
CA ASP A 81 4.52 -3.75 -1.57
C ASP A 81 5.42 -4.41 -0.51
N PHE A 82 4.98 -4.45 0.76
CA PHE A 82 5.68 -5.14 1.84
C PHE A 82 5.91 -6.62 1.53
N VAL A 83 4.87 -7.32 1.06
CA VAL A 83 4.95 -8.76 0.77
C VAL A 83 5.83 -9.04 -0.45
N SER A 84 5.79 -8.18 -1.46
CA SER A 84 6.60 -8.33 -2.67
C SER A 84 8.11 -8.24 -2.42
N GLN A 85 8.51 -7.61 -1.32
CA GLN A 85 9.90 -7.49 -0.89
C GLN A 85 10.39 -8.74 -0.13
N MET A 86 9.48 -9.62 0.31
CA MET A 86 9.79 -10.81 1.07
C MET A 86 10.03 -12.01 0.13
N PRO A 87 11.06 -12.84 0.38
CA PRO A 87 11.23 -14.09 -0.35
C PRO A 87 10.08 -15.08 -0.10
N PRO A 88 9.68 -15.89 -1.10
CA PRO A 88 10.20 -15.91 -2.47
C PRO A 88 9.68 -14.73 -3.32
N TYR A 89 10.58 -14.15 -4.11
CA TYR A 89 10.29 -12.97 -4.93
C TYR A 89 9.25 -13.25 -6.03
N PHE A 90 8.46 -12.23 -6.35
CA PHE A 90 7.48 -12.29 -7.43
C PHE A 90 8.07 -11.92 -8.79
N LEU A 91 7.59 -12.58 -9.84
CA LEU A 91 7.92 -12.27 -11.22
C LEU A 91 7.14 -11.04 -11.69
N ALA A 92 7.85 -9.99 -12.08
CA ALA A 92 7.25 -8.75 -12.56
C ALA A 92 6.33 -8.96 -13.76
N SER A 93 6.71 -9.86 -14.68
CA SER A 93 5.88 -10.27 -15.80
C SER A 93 4.51 -10.78 -15.36
N ASN A 94 4.47 -11.59 -14.30
CA ASN A 94 3.25 -12.24 -13.85
C ASN A 94 2.36 -11.26 -13.08
N ILE A 95 2.96 -10.36 -12.30
CA ILE A 95 2.23 -9.24 -11.67
C ILE A 95 1.54 -8.37 -12.74
N ASN A 96 2.29 -7.96 -13.77
CA ASN A 96 1.79 -7.09 -14.83
C ASN A 96 0.75 -7.79 -15.72
N ALA A 97 0.77 -9.12 -15.80
CA ALA A 97 -0.18 -9.89 -16.59
C ALA A 97 -1.54 -10.09 -15.90
N LEU A 98 -1.60 -10.03 -14.56
CA LEU A 98 -2.81 -10.32 -13.77
C LEU A 98 -4.05 -9.52 -14.22
N PRO A 99 -3.99 -8.18 -14.40
CA PRO A 99 -5.17 -7.41 -14.79
C PRO A 99 -5.77 -7.88 -16.12
N ASN A 100 -4.92 -8.23 -17.08
CA ASN A 100 -5.31 -8.70 -18.40
C ASN A 100 -5.90 -10.11 -18.33
N ILE A 101 -5.20 -11.05 -17.68
CA ILE A 101 -5.63 -12.45 -17.58
C ILE A 101 -6.94 -12.57 -16.78
N CYS A 102 -7.07 -11.82 -15.68
CA CYS A 102 -8.25 -11.87 -14.84
C CYS A 102 -9.41 -10.97 -15.32
N HIS A 103 -9.23 -10.26 -16.43
CA HIS A 103 -10.20 -9.31 -17.00
C HIS A 103 -10.72 -8.30 -15.95
N THR A 104 -9.81 -7.76 -15.14
CA THR A 104 -10.13 -6.81 -14.08
C THR A 104 -9.48 -5.44 -14.35
N HIS A 105 -10.29 -4.39 -14.31
CA HIS A 105 -9.77 -3.02 -14.32
C HIS A 105 -9.32 -2.62 -12.91
N PHE A 106 -8.03 -2.71 -12.62
CA PHE A 106 -7.49 -2.30 -11.33
C PHE A 106 -7.53 -0.78 -11.19
N SER A 107 -8.15 -0.28 -10.12
CA SER A 107 -8.13 1.16 -9.80
C SER A 107 -6.83 1.62 -9.14
N ILE A 108 -5.90 0.69 -8.88
CA ILE A 108 -4.59 0.93 -8.26
C ILE A 108 -3.55 0.25 -9.15
N PRO A 109 -2.41 0.88 -9.46
CA PRO A 109 -1.36 0.22 -10.24
C PRO A 109 -0.81 -1.00 -9.48
N LEU A 110 -1.16 -2.21 -9.94
CA LEU A 110 -0.42 -3.42 -9.58
C LEU A 110 0.90 -3.42 -10.37
N ALA A 111 1.96 -2.88 -9.78
CA ALA A 111 3.30 -2.91 -10.36
C ALA A 111 4.31 -3.47 -9.36
N VAL A 112 5.42 -4.02 -9.85
CA VAL A 112 6.59 -4.28 -9.01
C VAL A 112 7.17 -2.93 -8.59
N HIS A 113 7.33 -2.72 -7.29
CA HIS A 113 7.55 -1.41 -6.66
C HIS A 113 6.35 -0.49 -6.80
N MET A 114 5.37 -0.68 -5.93
CA MET A 114 4.16 0.15 -5.96
C MET A 114 4.45 1.52 -5.37
N ASN A 115 4.23 2.59 -6.14
CA ASN A 115 4.21 3.93 -5.59
C ASN A 115 2.90 4.16 -4.83
N CYS A 116 2.87 3.77 -3.55
CA CYS A 116 1.69 3.87 -2.68
C CYS A 116 1.41 5.28 -2.13
N THR A 117 1.92 6.33 -2.78
CA THR A 117 1.70 7.73 -2.36
C THR A 117 0.38 8.30 -2.89
N GLN A 118 -0.12 7.80 -4.03
CA GLN A 118 -1.34 8.27 -4.67
C GLN A 118 -2.60 7.65 -4.06
#